data_AF-A0A7Y4WYL2-F1
#
_entry.id   AF-A0A7Y4WYL2-F1
#
_cell.length_a   1.000
_cell.length_b   1.000
_cell.length_c   1.000
_cell.angle_alpha   90.00
_cell.angle_beta   90.00
_cell.angle_gamma   90.00
#
_symmetry.space_group_name_H-M   'P 1'
#
loop_
_entity.id
_entity.type
_entity.pdbx_description
1 polymer ?
#
loop_
_entity_poly.entity_id
_entity_poly.type
_entity_poly.pdbx_seq_one_letter_code
_entity_poly.pdbx_strand_id
1 'polypeptide(L)'
;MKNRDVSRISIIVCLAVFFIFCSLLYFAGFQMISAQDKVGESIKPQTDAARIEEDDECGSGGTVRLPATKLIIEHNSTAADTGVHGLFDGADWTNLEILDPRGRSIFEFEPKRQFRTQSISGVFFESAEPPNSEVPISEIFRRFPAGQYPVRGCTPDGERITGSATFTHNIPAAPVITFPMDGNTVPVSGLTLMWNHVTTTLDGRPLNRTGYELILTKQVADDPNGFSKPVLSVHLPPGVNSCSVPNQFLQAGTQYEIEVLVLEVSGNQTITSLFFQTQ
;
A
#
# COMPACT_ATOMS: atom_id res chain seq x y z
N MET A 1 53.69 6.04 12.51
CA MET A 1 53.28 5.18 11.37
C MET A 1 52.29 4.17 11.92
N LYS A 2 51.03 4.05 11.51
CA LYS A 2 50.30 4.53 10.33
C LYS A 2 48.79 4.44 10.67
N ASN A 3 48.04 5.48 10.34
CA ASN A 3 46.57 5.55 10.33
C ASN A 3 45.93 4.49 9.41
N ARG A 4 44.68 4.12 9.75
CA ARG A 4 43.52 3.80 8.89
C ARG A 4 42.42 3.33 9.86
N ASP A 5 41.41 4.10 10.23
CA ASP A 5 40.40 4.80 9.42
C ASP A 5 39.73 3.84 8.42
N VAL A 6 38.63 3.23 8.88
CA VAL A 6 37.61 2.57 8.05
C VAL A 6 36.28 3.16 8.47
N SER A 7 35.96 4.26 7.82
CA SER A 7 34.68 4.95 7.82
C SER A 7 33.75 4.27 6.81
N ARG A 8 32.50 4.05 7.25
CA ARG A 8 31.24 4.15 6.48
C ARG A 8 31.16 3.43 5.13
N ILE A 9 30.49 2.28 5.11
CA ILE A 9 29.81 1.74 3.94
C ILE A 9 28.41 1.28 4.33
N SER A 10 27.42 2.05 3.86
CA SER A 10 26.02 1.77 3.55
C SER A 10 25.25 0.70 4.35
N ILE A 11 24.44 1.18 5.29
CA ILE A 11 23.16 0.54 5.67
C ILE A 11 22.08 1.58 5.34
N ILE A 12 21.62 1.61 4.10
CA ILE A 12 20.39 2.28 3.68
C ILE A 12 19.70 1.32 2.70
N VAL A 13 19.10 0.27 3.25
CA VAL A 13 18.06 -0.56 2.61
C VAL A 13 17.27 -1.20 3.77
N CYS A 14 15.94 -1.25 3.68
CA CYS A 14 14.98 -1.95 4.58
C CYS A 14 14.32 -1.16 5.73
N LEU A 15 13.73 0.02 5.51
CA LEU A 15 12.82 0.62 6.50
C LEU A 15 11.43 1.06 6.00
N ALA A 16 11.07 0.80 4.73
CA ALA A 16 9.74 1.11 4.21
C ALA A 16 8.64 0.08 4.59
N VAL A 17 9.03 -1.16 4.92
CA VAL A 17 8.12 -2.34 4.96
C VAL A 17 7.14 -2.39 6.15
N PHE A 18 7.14 -1.40 7.06
CA PHE A 18 6.34 -1.47 8.30
C PHE A 18 5.26 -0.39 8.45
N PHE A 19 5.27 0.68 7.64
CA PHE A 19 4.44 1.87 7.93
C PHE A 19 3.11 1.92 7.18
N ILE A 20 2.92 1.11 6.13
CA ILE A 20 1.70 1.06 5.32
C ILE A 20 0.56 0.27 6.00
N PHE A 21 0.89 -0.53 7.02
CA PHE A 21 -0.08 -1.34 7.75
C PHE A 21 -1.19 -0.51 8.43
N CYS A 22 -0.94 0.78 8.72
CA CYS A 22 -1.88 1.63 9.45
C CYS A 22 -2.89 2.37 8.55
N SER A 23 -2.51 2.77 7.33
CA SER A 23 -3.39 3.55 6.44
C SER A 23 -4.39 2.70 5.65
N LEU A 24 -4.07 1.44 5.39
CA LEU A 24 -4.95 0.54 4.67
C LEU A 24 -6.14 0.04 5.50
N LEU A 25 -6.00 -0.06 6.82
CA LEU A 25 -7.08 -0.47 7.74
C LEU A 25 -8.24 0.54 7.81
N TYR A 26 -8.01 1.82 7.49
CA TYR A 26 -9.08 2.85 7.55
C TYR A 26 -10.04 2.84 6.34
N PHE A 27 -9.69 2.16 5.23
CA PHE A 27 -10.55 2.14 4.03
C PHE A 27 -11.76 1.20 4.15
N ALA A 28 -11.83 0.34 5.16
CA ALA A 28 -12.95 -0.58 5.37
C ALA A 28 -14.22 0.11 5.94
N GLY A 29 -14.17 1.40 6.24
CA GLY A 29 -15.21 2.11 7.00
C GLY A 29 -16.30 2.89 6.24
N PHE A 30 -16.35 2.88 4.90
CA PHE A 30 -17.36 3.67 4.16
C PHE A 30 -18.28 2.81 3.29
N GLN A 31 -19.54 2.66 3.75
CA GLN A 31 -20.63 2.09 2.98
C GLN A 31 -20.91 2.90 1.71
N MET A 32 -21.14 2.20 0.59
CA MET A 32 -21.80 2.78 -0.59
C MET A 32 -23.01 1.94 -1.01
N ILE A 33 -24.12 2.67 -1.08
CA ILE A 33 -25.45 2.30 -1.53
C ILE A 33 -25.39 1.85 -3.00
N SER A 34 -25.94 0.67 -3.32
CA SER A 34 -26.13 0.22 -4.70
C SER A 34 -27.60 0.27 -5.08
N ALA A 35 -27.92 1.11 -6.07
CA ALA A 35 -29.21 1.16 -6.73
C ALA A 35 -29.48 -0.14 -7.51
N GLN A 36 -30.72 -0.61 -7.46
CA GLN A 36 -31.24 -1.68 -8.30
C GLN A 36 -31.53 -1.13 -9.70
N ASP A 37 -31.21 -1.90 -10.73
CA ASP A 37 -32.01 -1.92 -11.95
C ASP A 37 -32.01 -3.33 -12.58
N LYS A 38 -33.21 -3.72 -13.03
CA LYS A 38 -33.54 -4.98 -13.73
C LYS A 38 -33.49 -4.79 -15.25
N VAL A 39 -33.49 -5.93 -15.96
CA VAL A 39 -33.77 -6.23 -17.38
C VAL A 39 -32.53 -6.91 -17.98
N GLY A 40 -32.54 -8.02 -18.70
CA GLY A 40 -33.59 -8.87 -19.28
C GLY A 40 -32.90 -9.76 -20.34
N GLU A 41 -32.95 -11.08 -20.11
CA GLU A 41 -32.93 -12.23 -21.03
C GLU A 41 -32.04 -12.28 -22.33
N SER A 42 -31.14 -13.27 -22.30
CA SER A 42 -30.75 -14.27 -23.33
C SER A 42 -30.25 -13.87 -24.72
N ILE A 43 -28.96 -14.14 -24.98
CA ILE A 43 -28.46 -14.81 -26.20
C ILE A 43 -27.30 -15.75 -25.81
N LYS A 44 -27.39 -17.05 -26.11
CA LYS A 44 -26.26 -18.00 -26.11
C LYS A 44 -25.65 -18.08 -27.51
N PRO A 45 -24.31 -18.23 -27.59
CA PRO A 45 -23.80 -19.39 -28.34
C PRO A 45 -22.72 -20.19 -27.58
N GLN A 46 -22.89 -21.52 -27.61
CA GLN A 46 -21.87 -22.58 -27.59
C GLN A 46 -20.67 -22.21 -28.50
N THR A 47 -19.41 -22.59 -28.29
CA THR A 47 -18.76 -23.69 -27.55
C THR A 47 -17.26 -23.39 -27.57
N ASP A 48 -16.60 -23.45 -26.41
CA ASP A 48 -15.28 -24.06 -26.26
C ASP A 48 -15.12 -24.45 -24.78
N ALA A 49 -15.97 -25.40 -24.41
CA ALA A 49 -16.00 -26.03 -23.09
C ALA A 49 -14.90 -27.12 -23.06
N ALA A 50 -13.68 -26.74 -22.71
CA ALA A 50 -12.62 -27.73 -22.46
C ALA A 50 -11.50 -27.26 -21.51
N ARG A 51 -11.68 -26.18 -20.73
CA ARG A 51 -10.69 -25.81 -19.70
C ARG A 51 -11.20 -25.01 -18.49
N ILE A 52 -12.49 -25.13 -18.12
CA ILE A 52 -13.07 -24.41 -16.96
C ILE A 52 -13.64 -25.37 -15.89
N GLU A 53 -13.43 -26.70 -16.00
CA GLU A 53 -14.05 -27.69 -15.09
C GLU A 53 -13.08 -28.48 -14.21
N GLU A 54 -11.91 -27.95 -13.91
CA GLU A 54 -11.07 -28.42 -12.79
C GLU A 54 -10.71 -27.17 -12.00
N ASP A 55 -11.26 -27.01 -10.78
CA ASP A 55 -10.96 -26.02 -9.72
C ASP A 55 -12.22 -25.63 -8.88
N ASP A 56 -13.27 -26.47 -8.85
CA ASP A 56 -14.36 -26.33 -7.87
C ASP A 56 -13.90 -26.87 -6.49
N GLU A 57 -12.92 -26.20 -5.88
CA GLU A 57 -12.41 -26.56 -4.55
C GLU A 57 -13.29 -26.07 -3.38
N CYS A 58 -14.19 -25.11 -3.63
CA CYS A 58 -15.15 -24.68 -2.62
C CYS A 58 -16.33 -25.66 -2.57
N GLY A 59 -16.97 -25.77 -1.41
CA GLY A 59 -18.22 -26.51 -1.29
C GLY A 59 -19.34 -25.89 -2.14
N SER A 60 -20.53 -26.49 -2.09
CA SER A 60 -21.73 -25.95 -2.74
C SER A 60 -22.32 -24.71 -2.01
N GLY A 61 -21.50 -24.01 -1.23
CA GLY A 61 -21.87 -22.77 -0.57
C GLY A 61 -22.13 -21.67 -1.60
N GLY A 62 -22.83 -20.61 -1.20
CA GLY A 62 -23.14 -19.48 -2.08
C GLY A 62 -21.90 -18.70 -2.50
N THR A 63 -22.07 -17.42 -2.80
CA THR A 63 -20.96 -16.51 -3.13
C THR A 63 -20.93 -15.34 -2.15
N VAL A 64 -19.76 -15.11 -1.56
CA VAL A 64 -19.44 -13.97 -0.70
C VAL A 64 -18.50 -13.05 -1.46
N ARG A 65 -18.70 -11.74 -1.31
CA ARG A 65 -17.80 -10.74 -1.88
C ARG A 65 -16.73 -10.39 -0.86
N LEU A 66 -15.47 -10.37 -1.28
CA LEU A 66 -14.38 -9.82 -0.47
C LEU A 66 -14.48 -8.30 -0.41
N PRO A 67 -14.69 -7.69 0.77
CA PRO A 67 -14.94 -6.25 0.88
C PRO A 67 -13.76 -5.38 0.45
N ALA A 68 -12.54 -5.71 0.90
CA ALA A 68 -11.33 -4.98 0.57
C ALA A 68 -10.51 -5.75 -0.46
N THR A 69 -10.36 -5.17 -1.65
CA THR A 69 -9.54 -5.72 -2.74
C THR A 69 -8.73 -4.57 -3.35
N LYS A 70 -7.44 -4.52 -3.01
CA LYS A 70 -6.55 -3.47 -3.49
C LYS A 70 -5.27 -4.06 -4.04
N LEU A 71 -4.83 -3.45 -5.13
CA LEU A 71 -3.50 -3.62 -5.70
C LEU A 71 -3.08 -2.22 -6.13
N ILE A 72 -1.96 -1.72 -5.63
CA ILE A 72 -1.51 -0.34 -5.83
C ILE A 72 -0.03 -0.30 -6.19
N ILE A 73 0.38 0.79 -6.83
CA ILE A 73 1.79 1.13 -6.99
C ILE A 73 2.18 2.11 -5.90
N GLU A 74 3.28 1.82 -5.22
CA GLU A 74 3.99 2.79 -4.41
C GLU A 74 5.30 3.18 -5.11
N HIS A 75 5.59 4.48 -5.12
CA HIS A 75 6.86 5.01 -5.58
C HIS A 75 7.52 5.85 -4.48
N ASN A 76 8.71 5.45 -4.02
CA ASN A 76 9.52 6.28 -3.16
C ASN A 76 10.38 7.21 -4.01
N SER A 77 10.06 8.50 -4.01
CA SER A 77 10.81 9.50 -4.77
C SER A 77 12.17 9.84 -4.15
N THR A 78 12.34 9.67 -2.83
CA THR A 78 13.62 9.91 -2.13
C THR A 78 14.62 8.80 -2.46
N ALA A 79 14.19 7.54 -2.41
CA ALA A 79 15.02 6.37 -2.72
C ALA A 79 15.07 6.02 -4.22
N ALA A 80 14.13 6.56 -5.00
CA ALA A 80 13.94 6.28 -6.41
C ALA A 80 13.75 4.78 -6.71
N ASP A 81 12.93 4.10 -5.90
CA ASP A 81 12.47 2.73 -6.11
C ASP A 81 10.93 2.68 -6.24
N THR A 82 10.41 1.55 -6.70
CA THR A 82 8.97 1.39 -6.99
C THR A 82 8.53 -0.05 -6.71
N GLY A 83 7.42 -0.19 -6.00
CA GLY A 83 6.81 -1.46 -5.61
C GLY A 83 5.34 -1.60 -6.01
N VAL A 84 4.83 -2.83 -5.86
CA VAL A 84 3.40 -3.16 -5.94
C VAL A 84 2.96 -3.75 -4.62
N HIS A 85 1.92 -3.16 -4.02
CA HIS A 85 1.38 -3.60 -2.75
C HIS A 85 -0.05 -4.10 -2.93
N GLY A 86 -0.47 -5.05 -2.09
CA GLY A 86 -1.79 -5.65 -2.12
C GLY A 86 -2.44 -5.73 -0.76
N LEU A 87 -3.76 -5.53 -0.71
CA LEU A 87 -4.61 -5.78 0.47
C LEU A 87 -5.86 -6.54 0.05
N PHE A 88 -6.08 -7.67 0.72
CA PHE A 88 -7.24 -8.53 0.52
C PHE A 88 -7.79 -8.91 1.88
N ASP A 89 -8.92 -8.33 2.29
CA ASP A 89 -9.40 -8.37 3.68
C ASP A 89 -10.94 -8.23 3.76
N GLY A 90 -11.50 -8.57 4.93
CA GLY A 90 -12.89 -8.34 5.29
C GLY A 90 -13.80 -9.57 5.16
N ALA A 91 -13.24 -10.75 4.92
CA ALA A 91 -13.95 -12.03 5.00
C ALA A 91 -12.97 -13.14 5.36
N ASP A 92 -13.40 -14.12 6.17
CA ASP A 92 -12.56 -15.27 6.52
C ASP A 92 -12.45 -16.24 5.34
N TRP A 93 -11.23 -16.72 5.09
CA TRP A 93 -10.92 -17.60 3.96
C TRP A 93 -9.93 -18.70 4.32
N THR A 94 -10.04 -19.82 3.60
CA THR A 94 -9.17 -21.00 3.74
C THR A 94 -8.15 -21.12 2.62
N ASN A 95 -8.43 -20.48 1.48
CA ASN A 95 -7.51 -20.21 0.38
C ASN A 95 -7.89 -18.90 -0.29
N LEU A 96 -6.94 -18.27 -0.97
CA LEU A 96 -7.17 -17.06 -1.77
C LEU A 96 -6.17 -17.01 -2.93
N GLU A 97 -6.67 -16.75 -4.13
CA GLU A 97 -5.88 -16.64 -5.36
C GLU A 97 -6.14 -15.30 -6.04
N ILE A 98 -5.07 -14.69 -6.54
CA ILE A 98 -5.09 -13.45 -7.31
C ILE A 98 -4.69 -13.76 -8.75
N LEU A 99 -5.52 -13.34 -9.69
CA LEU A 99 -5.29 -13.50 -11.12
C LEU A 99 -4.88 -12.17 -11.75
N ASP A 100 -4.02 -12.24 -12.77
CA ASP A 100 -3.75 -11.10 -13.64
C ASP A 100 -4.92 -10.83 -14.62
N PRO A 101 -4.90 -9.70 -15.35
CA PRO A 101 -5.96 -9.37 -16.33
C PRO A 101 -6.12 -10.38 -17.47
N ARG A 102 -5.18 -11.32 -17.63
CA ARG A 102 -5.21 -12.39 -18.63
C ARG A 102 -5.66 -13.73 -18.01
N GLY A 103 -6.06 -13.74 -16.74
CA GLY A 103 -6.51 -14.92 -16.01
C GLY A 103 -5.38 -15.82 -15.52
N ARG A 104 -4.13 -15.35 -15.50
CA ARG A 104 -3.00 -16.14 -14.98
C ARG A 104 -2.87 -15.90 -13.47
N SER A 105 -2.72 -16.98 -12.71
CA SER A 105 -2.37 -16.89 -11.29
C SER A 105 -1.05 -16.16 -11.09
N ILE A 106 -1.05 -15.15 -10.22
CA ILE A 106 0.15 -14.40 -9.83
C ILE A 106 0.43 -14.44 -8.34
N PHE A 107 -0.55 -14.89 -7.55
CA PHE A 107 -0.42 -15.07 -6.12
C PHE A 107 -1.43 -16.10 -5.63
N GLU A 108 -1.00 -17.01 -4.78
CA GLU A 108 -1.85 -17.99 -4.13
C GLU A 108 -1.50 -18.10 -2.64
N PHE A 109 -2.51 -18.00 -1.79
CA PHE A 109 -2.41 -18.19 -0.36
C PHE A 109 -3.14 -19.47 0.03
N GLU A 110 -2.37 -20.47 0.43
CA GLU A 110 -2.91 -21.73 0.94
C GLU A 110 -2.42 -22.01 2.37
N PRO A 111 -3.06 -21.41 3.39
CA PRO A 111 -2.83 -21.75 4.78
C PRO A 111 -2.87 -23.26 5.00
N LYS A 112 -1.86 -23.79 5.70
CA LYS A 112 -1.77 -25.22 6.02
C LYS A 112 -1.91 -25.44 7.53
N ARG A 113 -2.32 -26.66 7.90
CA ARG A 113 -2.44 -27.13 9.30
C ARG A 113 -3.26 -26.17 10.17
N GLN A 114 -2.70 -25.65 11.26
CA GLN A 114 -3.41 -24.82 12.23
C GLN A 114 -4.05 -23.58 11.58
N PHE A 115 -3.38 -22.94 10.62
CA PHE A 115 -3.95 -21.78 9.92
C PHE A 115 -5.04 -22.17 8.92
N ARG A 116 -5.06 -23.40 8.41
CA ARG A 116 -6.21 -23.89 7.63
C ARG A 116 -7.46 -24.03 8.52
N THR A 117 -7.28 -24.48 9.76
CA THR A 117 -8.37 -24.62 10.73
C THR A 117 -8.82 -23.27 11.30
N GLN A 118 -7.87 -22.37 11.57
CA GLN A 118 -8.16 -21.04 12.10
C GLN A 118 -8.71 -20.09 11.02
N SER A 119 -8.44 -20.37 9.74
CA SER A 119 -8.66 -19.48 8.60
C SER A 119 -7.85 -18.18 8.69
N ILE A 120 -7.88 -17.39 7.62
CA ILE A 120 -7.25 -16.07 7.54
C ILE A 120 -8.34 -15.06 7.20
N SER A 121 -8.36 -13.92 7.88
CA SER A 121 -9.33 -12.85 7.61
C SER A 121 -8.83 -11.86 6.57
N GLY A 122 -7.51 -11.70 6.45
CA GLY A 122 -6.91 -10.78 5.52
C GLY A 122 -5.41 -10.98 5.32
N VAL A 123 -4.92 -10.45 4.20
CA VAL A 123 -3.51 -10.39 3.88
C VAL A 123 -3.14 -9.04 3.30
N PHE A 124 -2.00 -8.54 3.75
CA PHE A 124 -1.30 -7.42 3.17
C PHE A 124 0.10 -7.88 2.74
N PHE A 125 0.55 -7.43 1.58
CA PHE A 125 1.90 -7.69 1.11
C PHE A 125 2.45 -6.49 0.34
N GLU A 126 3.77 -6.45 0.30
CA GLU A 126 4.55 -5.52 -0.51
C GLU A 126 5.52 -6.33 -1.35
N SER A 127 5.64 -6.01 -2.64
CA SER A 127 6.72 -6.57 -3.45
C SER A 127 8.07 -6.00 -2.99
N ALA A 128 9.17 -6.65 -3.39
CA ALA A 128 10.45 -5.97 -3.36
C ALA A 128 10.39 -4.67 -4.19
N GLU A 129 11.12 -3.64 -3.74
CA GLU A 129 11.19 -2.32 -4.36
C GLU A 129 12.61 -2.08 -4.88
N PRO A 130 12.97 -2.69 -6.02
CA PRO A 130 14.29 -2.46 -6.60
C PRO A 130 14.45 -0.99 -7.01
N PRO A 131 15.69 -0.45 -6.97
CA PRO A 131 15.97 0.87 -7.52
C PRO A 131 15.51 0.98 -8.97
N ASN A 132 14.95 2.13 -9.35
CA ASN A 132 14.46 2.39 -10.71
C ASN A 132 15.57 2.36 -11.78
N SER A 133 16.83 2.48 -11.36
CA SER A 133 18.01 2.29 -12.22
C SER A 133 18.23 0.83 -12.62
N GLU A 134 17.78 -0.13 -11.82
CA GLU A 134 17.87 -1.57 -12.07
C GLU A 134 16.58 -2.10 -12.71
N VAL A 135 15.43 -1.70 -12.18
CA VAL A 135 14.11 -2.06 -12.70
C VAL A 135 13.34 -0.76 -12.97
N PRO A 136 13.38 -0.22 -14.19
CA PRO A 136 12.65 0.99 -14.53
C PRO A 136 11.14 0.82 -14.32
N ILE A 137 10.43 1.89 -13.97
CA ILE A 137 8.96 1.89 -13.79
C ILE A 137 8.23 1.28 -14.99
N SER A 138 8.72 1.50 -16.22
CA SER A 138 8.14 0.89 -17.42
C SER A 138 8.19 -0.64 -17.43
N GLU A 139 9.17 -1.25 -16.75
CA GLU A 139 9.25 -2.71 -16.55
C GLU A 139 8.21 -3.17 -15.52
N ILE A 140 7.99 -2.42 -14.44
CA ILE A 140 6.89 -2.68 -13.49
C ILE A 140 5.55 -2.69 -14.24
N PHE A 141 5.29 -1.70 -15.11
CA PHE A 141 4.08 -1.64 -15.93
C PHE A 141 3.91 -2.84 -16.88
N ARG A 142 5.01 -3.41 -17.38
CA ARG A 142 4.99 -4.61 -18.22
C ARG A 142 4.67 -5.86 -17.41
N ARG A 143 5.23 -5.99 -16.20
CA ARG A 143 4.98 -7.11 -15.29
C ARG A 143 3.57 -7.09 -14.73
N PHE A 144 3.06 -5.89 -14.42
CA PHE A 144 1.75 -5.65 -13.86
C PHE A 144 0.94 -4.73 -14.79
N PRO A 145 0.34 -5.27 -15.86
CA PRO A 145 -0.47 -4.48 -16.77
C PRO A 145 -1.70 -3.89 -16.06
N ALA A 146 -2.04 -2.64 -16.35
CA ALA A 146 -3.26 -2.02 -15.82
C ALA A 146 -4.51 -2.84 -16.22
N GLY A 147 -5.47 -2.97 -15.31
CA GLY A 147 -6.67 -3.77 -15.53
C GLY A 147 -7.34 -4.23 -14.25
N GLN A 148 -8.26 -5.19 -14.41
CA GLN A 148 -8.90 -5.88 -13.31
C GLN A 148 -8.06 -7.10 -12.92
N TYR A 149 -7.85 -7.26 -11.63
CA TYR A 149 -7.15 -8.40 -11.01
C TYR A 149 -8.15 -9.17 -10.16
N PRO A 150 -8.80 -10.20 -10.74
CA PRO A 150 -9.77 -11.01 -10.03
C PRO A 150 -9.16 -11.70 -8.82
N VAL A 151 -9.96 -11.81 -7.77
CA VAL A 151 -9.65 -12.54 -6.55
C VAL A 151 -10.70 -13.61 -6.37
N ARG A 152 -10.27 -14.83 -6.10
CA ARG A 152 -11.16 -15.96 -5.79
C ARG A 152 -10.62 -16.76 -4.62
N GLY A 153 -11.49 -17.48 -3.94
CA GLY A 153 -11.11 -18.35 -2.83
C GLY A 153 -12.31 -19.02 -2.20
N CYS A 154 -12.12 -19.64 -1.04
CA CYS A 154 -13.18 -20.33 -0.30
C CYS A 154 -13.25 -19.87 1.17
N THR A 155 -14.46 -19.64 1.68
CA THR A 155 -14.69 -19.45 3.12
C THR A 155 -14.56 -20.79 3.88
N PRO A 156 -14.42 -20.77 5.21
CA PRO A 156 -14.44 -22.00 6.01
C PRO A 156 -15.72 -22.84 5.86
N ASP A 157 -16.85 -22.19 5.56
CA ASP A 157 -18.13 -22.84 5.34
C ASP A 157 -18.31 -23.36 3.89
N GLY A 158 -17.28 -23.21 3.06
CA GLY A 158 -17.26 -23.68 1.67
C GLY A 158 -17.98 -22.77 0.69
N GLU A 159 -18.27 -21.52 1.04
CA GLU A 159 -18.78 -20.51 0.08
C GLU A 159 -17.64 -19.97 -0.79
N ARG A 160 -17.97 -19.60 -2.03
CA ARG A 160 -17.01 -19.00 -2.95
C ARG A 160 -16.79 -17.55 -2.61
N ILE A 161 -15.53 -17.14 -2.51
CA ILE A 161 -15.14 -15.74 -2.39
C ILE A 161 -14.92 -15.18 -3.79
N THR A 162 -15.43 -13.98 -4.02
CA THR A 162 -15.20 -13.21 -5.25
C THR A 162 -14.77 -11.79 -4.91
N GLY A 163 -13.84 -11.26 -5.68
CA GLY A 163 -13.34 -9.89 -5.56
C GLY A 163 -12.60 -9.47 -6.82
N SER A 164 -12.26 -8.18 -6.93
CA SER A 164 -11.41 -7.70 -8.02
C SER A 164 -10.74 -6.40 -7.61
N ALA A 165 -9.41 -6.37 -7.68
CA ALA A 165 -8.66 -5.13 -7.53
C ALA A 165 -8.55 -4.42 -8.89
N THR A 166 -8.80 -3.11 -8.91
CA THR A 166 -8.52 -2.28 -10.10
C THR A 166 -7.10 -1.73 -9.99
N PHE A 167 -6.23 -2.10 -10.93
CA PHE A 167 -4.84 -1.65 -10.97
C PHE A 167 -4.65 -0.61 -12.08
N THR A 168 -4.09 0.56 -11.74
CA THR A 168 -3.80 1.63 -12.70
C THR A 168 -2.33 2.00 -12.67
N HIS A 169 -1.85 2.69 -13.72
CA HIS A 169 -0.49 3.23 -13.77
C HIS A 169 -0.45 4.75 -13.47
N ASN A 170 -1.50 5.29 -12.84
CA ASN A 170 -1.53 6.69 -12.42
C ASN A 170 -0.71 6.86 -11.14
N ILE A 171 0.59 7.07 -11.27
CA ILE A 171 1.48 7.34 -10.13
C ILE A 171 1.52 8.86 -9.89
N PRO A 172 1.23 9.39 -8.70
CA PRO A 172 1.39 10.81 -8.41
C PRO A 172 2.83 11.32 -8.62
N ALA A 173 3.00 12.61 -8.94
CA ALA A 173 4.32 13.24 -8.84
C ALA A 173 4.75 13.35 -7.36
N ALA A 174 6.05 13.50 -7.13
CA ALA A 174 6.62 13.58 -5.79
C ALA A 174 6.09 14.79 -5.00
N PRO A 175 5.65 14.61 -3.74
CA PRO A 175 5.49 15.70 -2.81
C PRO A 175 6.80 16.48 -2.61
N VAL A 176 6.71 17.76 -2.29
CA VAL A 176 7.89 18.55 -1.93
C VAL A 176 7.67 19.07 -0.53
N ILE A 177 8.40 18.51 0.43
CA ILE A 177 8.39 18.95 1.82
C ILE A 177 9.12 20.30 1.88
N THR A 178 8.44 21.32 2.40
CA THR A 178 8.96 22.69 2.50
C THR A 178 9.42 23.02 3.92
N PHE A 179 8.89 22.32 4.93
CA PHE A 179 9.37 22.43 6.31
C PHE A 179 8.98 21.18 7.15
N PRO A 180 9.89 20.66 8.00
CA PRO A 180 11.30 21.02 8.10
C PRO A 180 12.08 20.63 6.83
N MET A 181 13.24 21.24 6.62
CA MET A 181 14.19 20.75 5.63
C MET A 181 15.02 19.61 6.20
N ASP A 182 15.58 18.78 5.33
CA ASP A 182 16.46 17.68 5.74
C ASP A 182 17.62 18.17 6.62
N GLY A 183 17.86 17.47 7.72
CA GLY A 183 18.88 17.81 8.72
C GLY A 183 18.55 19.00 9.62
N ASN A 184 17.37 19.62 9.51
CA ASN A 184 16.99 20.73 10.41
C ASN A 184 16.93 20.29 11.88
N THR A 185 17.19 21.25 12.78
CA THR A 185 16.89 21.10 14.21
C THR A 185 15.70 22.00 14.57
N VAL A 186 14.60 21.40 15.03
CA VAL A 186 13.31 22.07 15.30
C VAL A 186 12.93 22.00 16.78
N PRO A 187 12.06 22.89 17.28
CA PRO A 187 11.56 22.78 18.66
C PRO A 187 10.72 21.53 18.87
N VAL A 188 10.69 21.02 20.11
CA VAL A 188 9.83 19.89 20.53
C VAL A 188 8.34 20.23 20.58
N SER A 189 7.96 21.50 20.49
CA SER A 189 6.58 21.96 20.57
C SER A 189 6.27 22.98 19.47
N GLY A 190 5.01 23.02 19.06
CA GLY A 190 4.54 23.93 18.01
C GLY A 190 5.06 23.62 16.61
N LEU A 191 5.63 22.42 16.37
CA LEU A 191 6.07 22.01 15.04
C LEU A 191 4.87 21.84 14.11
N THR A 192 4.91 22.49 12.95
CA THR A 192 3.96 22.27 11.86
C THR A 192 4.73 21.84 10.63
N LEU A 193 4.44 20.65 10.12
CA LEU A 193 5.03 20.08 8.93
C LEU A 193 4.32 20.66 7.71
N MET A 194 5.04 20.96 6.62
CA MET A 194 4.51 21.65 5.44
C MET A 194 5.06 21.06 4.14
N TRP A 195 4.23 21.06 3.10
CA TRP A 195 4.60 20.61 1.75
C TRP A 195 3.87 21.40 0.66
N ASN A 196 4.29 21.24 -0.58
CA ASN A 196 3.58 21.78 -1.75
C ASN A 196 2.44 20.86 -2.17
N HIS A 197 1.37 21.43 -2.75
CA HIS A 197 0.35 20.62 -3.38
C HIS A 197 0.88 19.91 -4.64
N VAL A 198 0.61 18.61 -4.74
CA VAL A 198 0.87 17.81 -5.95
C VAL A 198 -0.33 17.88 -6.88
N THR A 199 -0.17 18.36 -8.11
CA THR A 199 -1.32 18.52 -9.05
C THR A 199 -1.24 17.61 -10.26
N THR A 200 -0.15 16.85 -10.40
CA THR A 200 0.14 16.02 -11.56
C THR A 200 0.60 14.63 -11.17
N THR A 201 0.44 13.69 -12.08
CA THR A 201 1.08 12.37 -12.05
C THR A 201 2.55 12.50 -12.45
N LEU A 202 3.33 11.45 -12.21
CA LEU A 202 4.75 11.36 -12.53
C LEU A 202 5.05 11.62 -14.03
N ASP A 203 4.11 11.28 -14.91
CA ASP A 203 4.18 11.52 -16.35
C ASP A 203 3.55 12.87 -16.80
N GLY A 204 3.18 13.73 -15.84
CA GLY A 204 2.73 15.10 -16.09
C GLY A 204 1.24 15.28 -16.39
N ARG A 205 0.42 14.22 -16.33
CA ARG A 205 -1.04 14.34 -16.49
C ARG A 205 -1.68 14.94 -15.23
N PRO A 206 -2.89 15.51 -15.30
CA PRO A 206 -3.61 15.97 -14.11
C PRO A 206 -3.85 14.83 -13.10
N LEU A 207 -3.61 15.10 -11.82
CA LEU A 207 -3.79 14.13 -10.74
C LEU A 207 -5.19 14.22 -10.13
N ASN A 208 -5.87 13.08 -10.00
CA ASN A 208 -7.07 12.94 -9.17
C ASN A 208 -6.69 12.41 -7.78
N ARG A 209 -6.32 13.32 -6.88
CA ARG A 209 -5.86 13.01 -5.51
C ARG A 209 -7.03 12.87 -4.54
N THR A 210 -6.96 11.86 -3.66
CA THR A 210 -7.90 11.67 -2.55
C THR A 210 -7.40 12.28 -1.24
N GLY A 211 -6.08 12.35 -1.04
CA GLY A 211 -5.51 12.93 0.18
C GLY A 211 -3.99 12.92 0.21
N TYR A 212 -3.48 13.21 1.40
CA TYR A 212 -2.11 12.92 1.78
C TYR A 212 -2.13 11.93 2.95
N GLU A 213 -1.07 11.16 3.09
CA GLU A 213 -0.72 10.57 4.37
C GLU A 213 0.58 11.19 4.87
N LEU A 214 0.58 11.55 6.14
CA LEU A 214 1.76 12.03 6.85
C LEU A 214 2.16 10.95 7.85
N ILE A 215 3.40 10.50 7.76
CA ILE A 215 3.99 9.57 8.72
C ILE A 215 5.20 10.26 9.36
N LEU A 216 5.23 10.27 10.69
CA LEU A 216 6.33 10.79 11.48
C LEU A 216 6.81 9.69 12.42
N THR A 217 8.04 9.23 12.22
CA THR A 217 8.62 8.07 12.90
C THR A 217 9.80 8.50 13.75
N LYS A 218 9.78 8.16 15.04
CA LYS A 218 10.94 8.31 15.92
C LYS A 218 12.02 7.30 15.50
N GLN A 219 13.22 7.76 15.17
CA GLN A 219 14.29 6.88 14.67
C GLN A 219 15.09 6.16 15.76
N VAL A 220 14.70 6.34 17.03
CA VAL A 220 15.24 5.56 18.15
C VAL A 220 14.36 4.33 18.37
N ALA A 221 14.98 3.15 18.38
CA ALA A 221 14.33 1.89 18.71
C ALA A 221 14.24 1.75 20.24
N ASP A 222 13.16 2.25 20.82
CA ASP A 222 12.91 2.15 22.26
C ASP A 222 12.26 0.82 22.65
N ASP A 223 11.65 0.11 21.71
CA ASP A 223 11.00 -1.18 21.95
C ASP A 223 12.06 -2.29 22.08
N PRO A 224 12.16 -2.95 23.25
CA PRO A 224 13.12 -4.03 23.46
C PRO A 224 12.89 -5.25 22.55
N ASN A 225 11.70 -5.40 21.98
CA ASN A 225 11.39 -6.48 21.04
C ASN A 225 11.63 -6.07 19.58
N GLY A 226 11.96 -4.80 19.32
CA GLY A 226 12.22 -4.26 17.99
C GLY A 226 10.99 -4.28 17.07
N PHE A 227 9.80 -4.49 17.61
CA PHE A 227 8.57 -4.62 16.82
C PHE A 227 7.96 -3.26 16.48
N SER A 228 8.22 -2.25 17.31
CA SER A 228 7.59 -0.94 17.18
C SER A 228 8.56 0.21 17.39
N LYS A 229 8.30 1.29 16.65
CA LYS A 229 8.81 2.64 16.92
C LYS A 229 7.59 3.53 17.23
N PRO A 230 7.72 4.60 18.03
CA PRO A 230 6.68 5.63 18.10
C PRO A 230 6.44 6.24 16.72
N VAL A 231 5.20 6.15 16.24
CA VAL A 231 4.75 6.63 14.93
C VAL A 231 3.51 7.47 15.08
N LEU A 232 3.48 8.61 14.39
CA LEU A 232 2.27 9.36 14.10
C LEU A 232 1.98 9.18 12.61
N SER A 233 0.92 8.44 12.27
CA SER A 233 0.40 8.32 10.90
C SER A 233 -0.98 8.97 10.83
N VAL A 234 -1.17 9.89 9.90
CA VAL A 234 -2.40 10.68 9.75
C VAL A 234 -2.78 10.79 8.28
N HIS A 235 -4.01 10.37 7.96
CA HIS A 235 -4.62 10.64 6.67
C HIS A 235 -5.24 12.05 6.64
N LEU A 236 -4.93 12.82 5.61
CA LEU A 236 -5.28 14.23 5.48
C LEU A 236 -6.08 14.48 4.20
N PRO A 237 -7.11 15.36 4.24
CA PRO A 237 -7.89 15.72 3.07
C PRO A 237 -7.02 16.31 1.93
N PRO A 238 -7.47 16.24 0.67
CA PRO A 238 -6.65 16.62 -0.47
C PRO A 238 -6.38 18.13 -0.52
N GLY A 239 -7.16 18.96 0.16
CA GLY A 239 -6.96 20.40 0.24
C GLY A 239 -5.92 20.85 1.27
N VAL A 240 -5.35 19.93 2.05
CA VAL A 240 -4.37 20.24 3.10
C VAL A 240 -2.95 20.11 2.56
N ASN A 241 -2.05 20.99 3.02
CA ASN A 241 -0.62 20.93 2.73
C ASN A 241 0.27 21.20 3.97
N SER A 242 -0.32 21.07 5.16
CA SER A 242 0.39 21.22 6.42
C SER A 242 -0.30 20.43 7.54
N CYS A 243 0.46 19.99 8.54
CA CYS A 243 -0.07 19.31 9.71
C CYS A 243 0.72 19.66 10.97
N SER A 244 0.03 20.03 12.05
CA SER A 244 0.66 20.30 13.34
C SER A 244 0.95 18.99 14.08
N VAL A 245 2.17 18.87 14.60
CA VAL A 245 2.58 17.71 15.40
C VAL A 245 2.12 17.90 16.85
N PRO A 246 1.47 16.91 17.47
CA PRO A 246 1.14 16.98 18.89
C PRO A 246 2.38 17.20 19.76
N ASN A 247 2.32 18.16 20.68
CA ASN A 247 3.45 18.55 21.54
C ASN A 247 4.03 17.39 22.37
N GLN A 248 3.25 16.34 22.64
CA GLN A 248 3.67 15.17 23.42
C GLN A 248 4.38 14.11 22.58
N PHE A 249 4.39 14.22 21.25
CA PHE A 249 4.99 13.21 20.37
C PHE A 249 6.51 13.37 20.26
N LEU A 250 6.99 14.62 20.24
CA LEU A 250 8.40 14.93 20.07
C LEU A 250 9.15 14.88 21.41
N GLN A 251 10.34 14.29 21.39
CA GLN A 251 11.29 14.26 22.50
C GLN A 251 12.51 15.09 22.13
N ALA A 252 13.14 15.76 23.09
CA ALA A 252 14.34 16.57 22.83
C ALA A 252 15.52 15.71 22.34
N GLY A 253 16.43 16.32 21.57
CA GLY A 253 17.66 15.67 21.10
C GLY A 253 17.45 14.36 20.32
N THR A 254 16.32 14.24 19.63
CA THR A 254 15.88 12.98 18.99
C THR A 254 15.75 13.17 17.48
N GLN A 255 16.21 12.18 16.71
CA GLN A 255 16.02 12.15 15.27
C GLN A 255 14.65 11.55 14.91
N TYR A 256 13.98 12.20 13.97
CA TYR A 256 12.73 11.75 13.37
C TYR A 256 12.87 11.67 11.85
N GLU A 257 12.11 10.75 11.26
CA GLU A 257 11.85 10.71 9.82
C GLU A 257 10.42 11.19 9.59
N ILE A 258 10.24 12.06 8.62
CA ILE A 258 8.94 12.43 8.08
C ILE A 258 8.81 11.81 6.69
N GLU A 259 7.66 11.22 6.43
CA GLU A 259 7.23 10.78 5.11
C GLU A 259 5.93 11.50 4.77
N VAL A 260 5.88 12.13 3.60
CA VAL A 260 4.66 12.68 3.03
C VAL A 260 4.32 11.86 1.80
N LEU A 261 3.18 11.19 1.85
CA LEU A 261 2.61 10.42 0.76
C LEU A 261 1.49 11.23 0.12
N VAL A 262 1.45 11.28 -1.20
CA VAL A 262 0.27 11.72 -1.95
C VAL A 262 -0.51 10.51 -2.45
N LEU A 263 -1.83 10.55 -2.34
CA LEU A 263 -2.71 9.40 -2.61
C LEU A 263 -3.61 9.68 -3.82
N GLU A 264 -3.51 8.86 -4.86
CA GLU A 264 -4.40 8.89 -6.04
C GLU A 264 -5.70 8.11 -5.78
N VAL A 265 -6.75 8.35 -6.57
CA VAL A 265 -8.06 7.69 -6.39
C VAL A 265 -8.04 6.16 -6.49
N SER A 266 -7.09 5.57 -7.22
CA SER A 266 -6.86 4.12 -7.26
C SER A 266 -6.13 3.59 -6.02
N GLY A 267 -5.61 4.48 -5.18
CA GLY A 267 -4.73 4.16 -4.06
C GLY A 267 -3.25 4.13 -4.43
N ASN A 268 -2.88 4.37 -5.69
CA ASN A 268 -1.47 4.56 -6.04
C ASN A 268 -0.90 5.75 -5.27
N GLN A 269 0.35 5.63 -4.83
CA GLN A 269 0.95 6.61 -3.95
C GLN A 269 2.41 6.90 -4.29
N THR A 270 2.82 8.12 -3.98
CA THR A 270 4.22 8.56 -4.09
C THR A 270 4.65 9.16 -2.77
N ILE A 271 5.78 8.68 -2.25
CA ILE A 271 6.35 9.08 -0.97
C ILE A 271 7.54 10.01 -1.22
N THR A 272 7.66 11.04 -0.39
CA THR A 272 8.92 11.76 -0.15
C THR A 272 9.23 11.73 1.33
N SER A 273 10.45 11.35 1.67
CA SER A 273 10.94 11.31 3.05
C SER A 273 12.17 12.18 3.27
N LEU A 274 12.35 12.65 4.51
CA LEU A 274 13.56 13.31 5.01
C LEU A 274 13.70 13.14 6.52
N PHE A 275 14.87 13.51 7.06
CA PHE A 275 15.16 13.42 8.48
C PHE A 275 15.32 14.80 9.11
N PHE A 276 14.91 14.94 10.37
CA PHE A 276 15.19 16.13 11.17
C PHE A 276 15.49 15.74 12.62
N GLN A 277 16.01 16.68 13.40
CA GLN A 277 16.28 16.51 14.82
C GLN A 277 15.49 17.53 15.64
N THR A 278 15.26 17.22 16.91
CA THR A 278 14.65 18.13 17.87
C THR A 278 15.70 18.75 18.80
N GLN A 279 15.44 19.97 19.26
CA GLN A 279 16.24 20.66 20.29
C GLN A 279 16.02 20.04 21.67
#